data_AF-A0A1J5TRW2-F1
#
_entry.id   AF-A0A1J5TRW2-F1
#
_cell.length_a   1.000
_cell.length_b   1.000
_cell.length_c   1.000
_cell.angle_alpha   90.00
_cell.angle_beta   90.00
_cell.angle_gamma   90.00
#
_symmetry.space_group_name_H-M   'P 1'
#
loop_
_entity.id
_entity.type
_entity.pdbx_description
1 polymer ?
#
loop_
_entity_poly.entity_id
_entity_poly.type
_entity_poly.pdbx_seq_one_letter_code
_entity_poly.pdbx_strand_id
1 'polypeptide(L)'
;MSNENVKTAPKFVYNCVRCGQYCSKVKNVPVYFQDITRWRKSGLLNSVAQNIGMDMSGGFPQLVLETKEEETGCPMYDSENKLCQIHHDMPLNCQAYPLNYNGSKYFVTDKACEGLGQGSMDAKQLKTQRDAALNDYEAKIESNAVVPLLYSVIMGELVDQSRKSMEHMTEEQKAQIQDIVKEEKN
;
A
#
# COMPACT_ATOMS: atom_id res chain seq x y z
N MET A 1 32.35 42.17 -8.98
CA MET A 1 32.94 40.94 -8.40
C MET A 1 32.46 40.92 -6.96
N SER A 2 31.57 40.05 -6.52
CA SER A 2 31.57 38.59 -6.61
C SER A 2 30.14 38.06 -6.50
N ASN A 3 29.77 37.16 -7.42
CA ASN A 3 28.48 36.47 -7.43
C ASN A 3 28.25 35.76 -6.09
N GLU A 4 27.09 36.03 -5.50
CA GLU A 4 26.53 35.26 -4.40
C GLU A 4 26.46 33.79 -4.82
N ASN A 5 27.12 32.93 -4.04
CA ASN A 5 26.92 31.50 -4.09
C ASN A 5 25.48 31.20 -3.64
N VAL A 6 24.53 31.32 -4.57
CA VAL A 6 23.21 30.70 -4.42
C VAL A 6 23.49 29.21 -4.33
N LYS A 7 23.51 28.68 -3.10
CA LYS A 7 23.51 27.23 -2.85
C LYS A 7 22.21 26.69 -3.43
N THR A 8 22.23 26.37 -4.72
CA THR A 8 21.15 25.68 -5.40
C THR A 8 20.87 24.41 -4.63
N ALA A 9 19.60 24.21 -4.24
CA ALA A 9 19.18 23.00 -3.55
C ALA A 9 19.72 21.77 -4.29
N PRO A 10 20.18 20.73 -3.58
CA PRO A 10 20.77 19.56 -4.21
C PRO A 10 19.78 18.99 -5.24
N LYS A 11 20.24 18.84 -6.48
CA LYS A 11 19.46 18.26 -7.56
C LYS A 11 19.10 16.82 -7.13
N PHE A 12 17.82 16.50 -7.07
CA PHE A 12 17.38 15.12 -6.84
C PHE A 12 17.98 14.23 -7.94
N VAL A 13 18.76 13.24 -7.52
CA VAL A 13 19.33 12.20 -8.39
C VAL A 13 18.95 10.87 -7.78
N TYR A 14 18.35 10.02 -8.58
CA TYR A 14 17.85 8.73 -8.15
C TYR A 14 17.89 7.73 -9.30
N ASN A 15 18.42 6.55 -9.00
CA ASN A 15 18.33 5.37 -9.85
C ASN A 15 18.06 4.16 -8.97
N CYS A 16 16.95 3.46 -9.18
CA CYS A 16 16.65 2.26 -8.40
C CYS A 16 17.69 1.17 -8.67
N VAL A 17 18.50 0.84 -7.66
CA VAL A 17 19.51 -0.22 -7.73
C VAL A 17 18.97 -1.61 -7.39
N ARG A 18 17.65 -1.74 -7.19
CA ARG A 18 16.96 -3.00 -6.85
C ARG A 18 17.59 -3.71 -5.64
N CYS A 19 17.99 -2.95 -4.61
CA CYS A 19 18.65 -3.50 -3.43
C CYS A 19 17.73 -4.35 -2.52
N GLY A 20 16.41 -4.27 -2.68
CA GLY A 20 15.44 -4.97 -1.84
C GLY A 20 15.31 -4.41 -0.41
N GLN A 21 15.99 -3.31 -0.07
CA GLN A 21 15.96 -2.72 1.28
C GLN A 21 14.55 -2.35 1.74
N TYR A 22 13.76 -1.68 0.89
CA TYR A 22 12.39 -1.31 1.20
C TYR A 22 11.50 -2.56 1.25
N CYS A 23 11.58 -3.37 0.20
CA CYS A 23 10.76 -4.57 0.02
C CYS A 23 10.95 -5.59 1.14
N SER A 24 12.15 -5.73 1.71
CA SER A 24 12.41 -6.69 2.80
C SER A 24 11.85 -6.26 4.16
N LYS A 25 11.38 -5.01 4.31
CA LYS A 25 10.95 -4.46 5.61
C LYS A 25 9.48 -4.07 5.66
N VAL A 26 8.93 -3.58 4.54
CA VAL A 26 7.55 -3.10 4.49
C VAL A 26 6.58 -4.28 4.62
N LYS A 27 5.63 -4.21 5.57
CA LYS A 27 4.60 -5.25 5.78
C LYS A 27 3.26 -4.92 5.13
N ASN A 28 2.92 -3.63 5.07
CA ASN A 28 1.68 -3.13 4.48
C ASN A 28 2.05 -2.16 3.38
N VAL A 29 2.07 -2.62 2.13
CA VAL A 29 2.32 -1.74 0.98
C VAL A 29 0.98 -1.12 0.57
N PRO A 30 0.83 0.22 0.53
CA PRO A 30 -0.41 0.85 0.11
C PRO A 30 -0.83 0.42 -1.30
N VAL A 31 -2.13 0.15 -1.46
CA VAL A 31 -2.77 -0.20 -2.74
C VAL A 31 -3.95 0.74 -2.97
N TYR A 32 -4.12 1.16 -4.22
CA TYR A 32 -5.22 2.04 -4.61
C TYR A 32 -6.11 1.39 -5.68
N PHE A 33 -7.32 1.91 -5.89
CA PHE A 33 -8.22 1.36 -6.92
C PHE A 33 -7.60 1.37 -8.33
N GLN A 34 -6.71 2.33 -8.58
CA GLN A 34 -5.97 2.44 -9.82
C GLN A 34 -4.99 1.26 -10.01
N ASP A 35 -4.37 0.76 -8.93
CA ASP A 35 -3.53 -0.45 -8.96
C ASP A 35 -4.38 -1.68 -9.30
N ILE A 36 -5.53 -1.85 -8.64
CA ILE A 36 -6.47 -2.95 -8.92
C ILE A 36 -6.88 -2.96 -10.40
N THR A 37 -7.20 -1.78 -10.94
CA THR A 37 -7.57 -1.62 -12.35
C THR A 37 -6.43 -1.98 -13.29
N ARG A 38 -5.20 -1.57 -12.96
CA ARG A 38 -4.00 -1.91 -13.74
C ARG A 38 -3.72 -3.42 -13.71
N TRP A 39 -3.73 -4.03 -12.53
CA TRP A 39 -3.53 -5.47 -12.37
C TRP A 39 -4.59 -6.31 -13.06
N ARG A 40 -5.83 -5.84 -13.10
CA ARG A 40 -6.88 -6.50 -13.89
C ARG A 40 -6.55 -6.47 -15.38
N LYS A 41 -6.06 -5.33 -15.89
CA LYS A 41 -5.69 -5.17 -17.30
C LYS A 41 -4.45 -5.99 -17.69
N SER A 42 -3.48 -6.14 -16.80
CA SER A 42 -2.28 -6.96 -17.04
C SER A 42 -2.46 -8.45 -16.74
N GLY A 43 -3.61 -8.86 -16.19
CA GLY A 43 -3.89 -10.26 -15.81
C GLY A 43 -3.26 -10.68 -14.47
N LEU A 44 -2.63 -9.74 -13.76
CA LEU A 44 -1.94 -9.98 -12.49
C LEU A 44 -2.90 -10.01 -11.28
N LEU A 45 -4.14 -9.51 -11.42
CA LEU A 45 -5.04 -9.33 -10.28
C LEU A 45 -5.21 -10.62 -9.44
N ASN A 46 -5.35 -11.77 -10.09
CA ASN A 46 -5.57 -13.03 -9.38
C ASN A 46 -4.37 -13.45 -8.52
N SER A 47 -3.14 -13.18 -8.96
CA SER A 47 -1.94 -13.57 -8.21
C SER A 47 -1.68 -12.67 -7.01
N VAL A 48 -2.09 -11.40 -7.08
CA VAL A 48 -1.94 -10.42 -6.00
C VAL A 48 -3.13 -10.42 -5.03
N ALA A 49 -4.31 -10.85 -5.48
CA ALA A 49 -5.56 -10.75 -4.71
C ALA A 49 -5.50 -11.45 -3.35
N GLN A 50 -4.78 -12.57 -3.24
CA GLN A 50 -4.62 -13.31 -1.99
C GLN A 50 -3.87 -12.52 -0.89
N ASN A 51 -3.17 -11.46 -1.27
CA ASN A 51 -2.46 -10.57 -0.35
C ASN A 51 -3.13 -9.19 -0.24
N ILE A 52 -4.26 -8.96 -0.91
CA ILE A 52 -4.99 -7.70 -0.74
C ILE A 52 -5.73 -7.77 0.59
N GLY A 53 -5.33 -6.90 1.51
CA GLY A 53 -5.90 -6.77 2.84
C GLY A 53 -6.39 -5.35 3.12
N MET A 54 -6.82 -5.13 4.36
CA MET A 54 -7.18 -3.81 4.87
C MET A 54 -6.37 -3.48 6.12
N ASP A 55 -5.61 -2.40 6.05
CA ASP A 55 -4.93 -1.84 7.22
C ASP A 55 -5.91 -0.92 7.97
N MET A 56 -6.14 -1.26 9.25
CA MET A 56 -7.05 -0.55 10.15
C MET A 56 -6.32 0.36 11.15
N SER A 57 -4.99 0.35 11.16
CA SER A 57 -4.16 1.02 12.18
C SER A 57 -4.25 2.55 12.12
N GLY A 58 -4.56 3.11 10.94
CA GLY A 58 -4.62 4.56 10.70
C GLY A 58 -5.92 5.25 11.15
N GLY A 59 -6.83 4.55 11.83
CA GLY A 59 -8.14 5.07 12.25
C GLY A 59 -9.22 5.06 11.15
N PHE A 60 -8.85 4.71 9.92
CA PHE A 60 -9.75 4.42 8.82
C PHE A 60 -9.16 3.31 7.95
N PRO A 61 -9.99 2.45 7.33
CA PRO A 61 -9.53 1.33 6.51
C PRO A 61 -8.78 1.83 5.28
N GLN A 62 -7.66 1.19 4.96
CA GLN A 62 -6.88 1.41 3.74
C GLN A 62 -6.57 0.08 3.08
N LEU A 63 -6.65 0.03 1.74
CA LEU A 63 -6.24 -1.16 1.00
C LEU A 63 -4.71 -1.28 0.99
N VAL A 64 -4.23 -2.48 1.25
CA VAL A 64 -2.79 -2.78 1.29
C VAL A 64 -2.50 -4.13 0.65
N LEU A 65 -1.27 -4.32 0.16
CA LEU A 65 -0.68 -5.65 0.07
C LEU A 65 -0.14 -6.00 1.45
N GLU A 66 -0.81 -6.93 2.09
CA GLU A 66 -0.56 -7.38 3.45
C GLU A 66 0.37 -8.60 3.44
N THR A 67 1.41 -8.51 4.26
CA THR A 67 2.26 -9.65 4.62
C THR A 67 1.54 -10.49 5.66
N LYS A 68 1.52 -11.81 5.46
CA LYS A 68 0.93 -12.76 6.42
C LYS A 68 1.66 -12.68 7.78
N GLU A 69 0.96 -13.02 8.87
CA GLU A 69 1.45 -12.82 10.24
C GLU A 69 2.83 -13.45 10.52
N GLU A 70 3.12 -14.62 9.92
CA GLU A 70 4.38 -15.36 10.10
C GLU A 70 5.50 -14.93 9.13
N GLU A 71 5.22 -14.01 8.20
CA GLU A 71 6.14 -13.57 7.16
C GLU A 71 6.72 -12.18 7.45
N THR A 72 7.80 -11.83 6.75
CA THR A 72 8.44 -10.51 6.86
C THR A 72 8.69 -9.91 5.48
N GLY A 73 8.58 -8.58 5.39
CA GLY A 73 8.72 -7.86 4.12
C GLY A 73 7.51 -8.02 3.21
N CYS A 74 7.55 -7.34 2.08
CA CYS A 74 6.46 -7.25 1.10
C CYS A 74 6.12 -8.65 0.56
N PRO A 75 4.83 -9.01 0.45
CA PRO A 75 4.44 -10.34 -0.06
C PRO A 75 4.88 -10.60 -1.50
N MET A 76 5.19 -9.55 -2.26
CA MET A 76 5.67 -9.64 -3.65
C MET A 76 7.21 -9.67 -3.76
N TYR A 77 7.91 -9.74 -2.63
CA TYR A 77 9.37 -9.75 -2.58
C TYR A 77 9.90 -11.17 -2.54
N ASP A 78 10.71 -11.52 -3.54
CA ASP A 78 11.54 -12.72 -3.54
C ASP A 78 12.83 -12.43 -2.78
N SER A 79 12.97 -13.01 -1.58
CA SER A 79 14.11 -12.79 -0.69
C SER A 79 15.39 -13.48 -1.18
N GLU A 80 15.27 -14.59 -1.92
CA GLU A 80 16.41 -15.34 -2.46
C GLU A 80 17.07 -14.55 -3.60
N ASN A 81 16.25 -14.09 -4.55
CA ASN A 81 16.73 -13.36 -5.72
C ASN A 81 16.81 -11.84 -5.49
N LYS A 82 16.27 -11.35 -4.38
CA LYS A 82 16.14 -9.92 -4.03
C LYS A 82 15.35 -9.11 -5.06
N LEU A 83 14.30 -9.70 -5.61
CA LEU A 83 13.50 -9.11 -6.69
C LEU A 83 12.05 -8.88 -6.29
N CYS A 84 11.43 -7.86 -6.87
CA CYS A 84 9.98 -7.71 -6.83
C CYS A 84 9.37 -8.54 -7.96
N GLN A 85 8.53 -9.51 -7.61
CA GLN A 85 7.87 -10.42 -8.56
C GLN A 85 6.94 -9.66 -9.54
N ILE A 86 6.46 -8.48 -9.14
CA ILE A 86 5.58 -7.63 -9.93
C ILE A 86 6.26 -6.32 -10.35
N HIS A 87 7.58 -6.31 -10.56
CA HIS A 87 8.34 -5.07 -10.75
C HIS A 87 7.74 -4.10 -11.79
N HIS A 88 7.31 -4.60 -12.95
CA HIS A 88 6.74 -3.77 -14.03
C HIS A 88 5.30 -3.30 -13.74
N ASP A 89 4.61 -3.99 -12.85
CA ASP A 89 3.23 -3.74 -12.46
C ASP A 89 3.13 -3.30 -10.99
N MET A 90 4.22 -2.86 -10.38
CA MET A 90 4.25 -2.55 -8.94
C MET A 90 3.21 -1.48 -8.56
N PRO A 91 2.75 -1.47 -7.29
CA PRO A 91 1.83 -0.45 -6.80
C PRO A 91 2.33 0.96 -7.08
N LEU A 92 1.42 1.92 -7.30
CA LEU A 92 1.78 3.33 -7.54
C LEU A 92 2.71 3.89 -6.45
N ASN A 93 2.48 3.50 -5.20
CA ASN A 93 3.36 3.87 -4.09
C ASN A 93 4.82 3.43 -4.30
N CYS A 94 5.03 2.21 -4.78
CA CYS A 94 6.35 1.67 -5.08
C CYS A 94 6.99 2.34 -6.31
N GLN A 95 6.19 2.78 -7.29
CA GLN A 95 6.70 3.51 -8.46
C GLN A 95 7.17 4.91 -8.11
N ALA A 96 6.50 5.55 -7.16
CA ALA A 96 6.87 6.88 -6.64
C ALA A 96 8.14 6.81 -5.79
N TYR A 97 8.36 5.71 -5.05
CA TYR A 97 9.46 5.59 -4.10
C TYR A 97 10.85 5.87 -4.74
N PRO A 98 11.73 6.66 -4.08
CA PRO A 98 11.59 7.24 -2.75
C PRO A 98 11.04 8.68 -2.76
N LEU A 99 10.57 9.19 -3.91
CA LEU A 99 10.02 10.53 -4.03
C LEU A 99 8.51 10.51 -3.80
N ASN A 100 8.00 11.41 -2.96
CA ASN A 100 6.57 11.53 -2.73
C ASN A 100 6.12 13.00 -2.84
N TYR A 101 4.81 13.20 -2.98
CA TYR A 101 4.18 14.50 -3.08
C TYR A 101 3.06 14.61 -2.03
N ASN A 102 3.03 15.70 -1.28
CA ASN A 102 2.06 15.88 -0.20
C ASN A 102 0.88 16.81 -0.54
N GLY A 103 0.66 17.11 -1.82
CA GLY A 103 -0.31 18.13 -2.26
C GLY A 103 0.26 19.54 -2.35
N SER A 104 1.52 19.76 -1.95
CA SER A 104 2.18 21.06 -2.05
C SER A 104 3.60 20.95 -2.61
N LYS A 105 4.42 20.05 -2.06
CA LYS A 105 5.82 19.90 -2.44
C LYS A 105 6.23 18.45 -2.56
N TYR A 106 7.27 18.23 -3.37
CA TYR A 106 7.96 16.95 -3.46
C TYR A 106 8.96 16.79 -2.32
N PHE A 107 9.08 15.57 -1.78
CA PHE A 107 9.99 15.25 -0.69
C PHE A 107 10.44 13.79 -0.78
N VAL A 108 11.62 13.49 -0.22
CA VAL A 108 12.15 12.12 -0.16
C VAL A 108 11.65 11.45 1.12
N THR A 109 10.97 10.32 0.99
CA THR A 109 10.40 9.56 2.12
C THR A 109 11.43 8.69 2.82
N ASP A 110 12.38 8.13 2.07
CA ASP A 110 13.45 7.31 2.60
C ASP A 110 14.82 7.85 2.17
N LYS A 111 15.46 8.58 3.08
CA LYS A 111 16.80 9.15 2.86
C LYS A 111 17.91 8.10 2.87
N ALA A 112 17.62 6.90 3.37
CA ALA A 112 18.56 5.79 3.39
C ALA A 112 18.44 4.90 2.14
N CYS A 113 17.61 5.26 1.16
CA CYS A 113 17.51 4.52 -0.09
C CYS A 113 18.85 4.53 -0.84
N GLU A 114 19.43 3.36 -1.07
CA GLU A 114 20.72 3.19 -1.76
C GLU A 114 20.74 3.75 -3.18
N GLY A 115 19.58 3.89 -3.82
CA GLY A 115 19.45 4.47 -5.16
C GLY A 115 19.61 5.99 -5.20
N LEU A 116 19.57 6.67 -4.04
CA LEU A 116 19.76 8.13 -3.98
C LEU A 116 21.22 8.49 -4.31
N GLY A 117 21.39 9.48 -5.17
CA GLY A 117 22.71 9.92 -5.64
C GLY A 117 23.35 8.97 -6.66
N GLN A 118 22.71 7.85 -7.01
CA GLN A 118 23.24 6.91 -7.99
C GLN A 118 22.93 7.34 -9.42
N GLY A 119 23.95 7.34 -10.28
CA GLY A 119 23.82 7.64 -11.70
C GLY A 119 23.60 9.12 -12.00
N SER A 120 22.80 9.40 -13.02
CA SER A 120 22.47 10.76 -13.46
C SER A 120 20.97 10.88 -13.69
N MET A 121 20.45 12.11 -13.60
CA MET A 121 19.05 12.41 -13.82
C MET A 121 18.89 13.57 -14.81
N ASP A 122 18.33 13.23 -15.98
CA ASP A 122 17.91 14.20 -16.98
C ASP A 122 16.51 14.77 -16.65
N ALA A 123 16.07 15.75 -17.45
CA ALA A 123 14.79 16.42 -17.24
C ALA A 123 13.58 15.48 -17.43
N LYS A 124 13.68 14.49 -18.33
CA LYS A 124 12.62 13.52 -18.60
C LYS A 124 12.49 12.53 -17.46
N GLN A 125 13.59 11.99 -16.97
CA GLN A 125 13.65 11.10 -15.82
C GLN A 125 13.12 11.78 -14.55
N LEU A 126 13.53 13.03 -14.29
CA LEU A 126 13.00 13.81 -13.17
C LEU A 126 11.49 14.04 -13.30
N LYS A 127 11.02 14.34 -14.52
CA LYS A 127 9.58 14.48 -14.78
C LYS A 127 8.84 13.19 -14.50
N THR A 128 9.31 12.04 -15.01
CA THR A 128 8.69 10.73 -14.75
C THR A 128 8.59 10.42 -13.25
N GLN A 129 9.63 10.73 -12.47
CA GLN A 129 9.62 10.53 -11.01
C GLN A 129 8.60 11.45 -10.31
N ARG A 130 8.49 12.71 -10.74
CA ARG A 130 7.49 13.64 -10.21
C ARG A 130 6.06 13.26 -10.59
N ASP A 131 5.86 12.79 -11.82
CA ASP A 131 4.57 12.32 -12.30
C ASP A 131 4.14 11.07 -11.50
N ALA A 132 5.05 10.14 -11.23
CA ALA A 132 4.77 8.98 -10.38
C ALA A 132 4.37 9.38 -8.95
N ALA A 133 5.08 10.31 -8.33
CA ALA A 133 4.77 10.83 -7.00
C ALA A 133 3.42 11.58 -6.94
N LEU A 134 3.08 12.32 -7.99
CA LEU A 134 1.79 12.99 -8.11
C LEU A 134 0.65 11.97 -8.29
N ASN A 135 0.85 10.97 -9.14
CA ASN A 135 -0.13 9.90 -9.37
C ASN A 135 -0.38 9.09 -8.09
N ASP A 136 0.65 8.73 -7.32
CA ASP A 136 0.50 8.10 -5.99
C ASP A 136 -0.37 8.95 -5.06
N TYR A 137 -0.10 10.27 -4.99
CA TYR A 137 -0.86 11.19 -4.15
C TYR A 137 -2.34 11.26 -4.57
N GLU A 138 -2.64 11.44 -5.85
CA GLU A 138 -4.00 11.52 -6.36
C GLU A 138 -4.78 10.21 -6.13
N ALA A 139 -4.16 9.07 -6.45
CA ALA A 139 -4.73 7.74 -6.23
C ALA A 139 -5.03 7.47 -4.75
N LYS A 140 -4.14 7.93 -3.87
CA LYS A 140 -4.30 7.84 -2.43
C LYS A 140 -5.49 8.64 -1.94
N ILE A 141 -5.62 9.90 -2.37
CA ILE A 141 -6.75 10.76 -1.97
C ILE A 141 -8.07 10.15 -2.43
N GLU A 142 -8.14 9.70 -3.69
CA GLU A 142 -9.34 9.06 -4.25
C GLU A 142 -9.71 7.79 -3.46
N SER A 143 -8.73 6.91 -3.23
CA SER A 143 -8.97 5.65 -2.53
C SER A 143 -9.34 5.86 -1.07
N ASN A 144 -8.67 6.79 -0.37
CA ASN A 144 -8.97 7.08 1.03
C ASN A 144 -10.35 7.73 1.24
N ALA A 145 -10.93 8.36 0.20
CA ALA A 145 -12.30 8.86 0.27
C ALA A 145 -13.34 7.73 0.13
N VAL A 146 -13.03 6.67 -0.62
CA VAL A 146 -14.00 5.64 -1.02
C VAL A 146 -13.88 4.34 -0.21
N VAL A 147 -12.67 3.91 0.15
CA VAL A 147 -12.45 2.66 0.90
C VAL A 147 -13.22 2.64 2.24
N PRO A 148 -13.21 3.70 3.07
CA PRO A 148 -14.00 3.71 4.31
C PRO A 148 -15.50 3.57 4.07
N LEU A 149 -16.02 4.22 3.03
CA LEU A 149 -17.44 4.13 2.67
C LEU A 149 -17.81 2.69 2.26
N LEU A 150 -17.01 2.07 1.40
CA LEU A 150 -17.23 0.69 0.97
C LEU A 150 -17.16 -0.28 2.15
N TYR A 151 -16.17 -0.11 3.04
CA TYR A 151 -16.04 -0.90 4.25
C TYR A 151 -17.29 -0.77 5.14
N SER A 152 -17.79 0.44 5.38
CA SER A 152 -19.01 0.66 6.16
C SER A 152 -20.23 0.00 5.55
N VAL A 153 -20.39 0.03 4.23
CA VAL A 153 -21.50 -0.65 3.53
C VAL A 153 -21.41 -2.16 3.70
N ILE A 154 -20.22 -2.75 3.48
CA ILE A 154 -20.00 -4.19 3.62
C ILE A 154 -20.24 -4.64 5.06
N MET A 155 -19.67 -3.93 6.03
CA MET A 155 -19.85 -4.26 7.44
C MET A 155 -21.29 -4.08 7.91
N GLY A 156 -21.99 -3.06 7.41
CA GLY A 156 -23.42 -2.87 7.69
C GLY A 156 -24.25 -4.06 7.25
N GLU A 157 -24.03 -4.54 6.02
CA GLU A 157 -24.72 -5.73 5.49
C GLU A 157 -24.35 -7.00 6.27
N LEU A 158 -23.07 -7.19 6.63
CA LEU A 158 -22.63 -8.33 7.44
C LEU A 158 -23.31 -8.34 8.82
N VAL A 159 -23.41 -7.18 9.47
CA VAL A 159 -24.11 -7.05 10.77
C VAL A 159 -25.60 -7.35 10.61
N ASP A 160 -26.25 -6.86 9.57
CA ASP A 160 -27.66 -7.15 9.32
C ASP A 160 -27.92 -8.62 8.99
N GLN A 161 -27.04 -9.27 8.23
CA GLN A 161 -27.10 -10.70 7.96
C GLN A 161 -26.89 -11.53 9.23
N SER A 162 -25.94 -11.12 10.08
CA SER A 162 -25.70 -11.76 11.38
C SER A 162 -26.94 -11.63 12.28
N ARG A 163 -27.55 -10.44 12.36
CA ARG A 163 -28.78 -10.20 13.12
C ARG A 163 -29.94 -11.07 12.64
N LYS A 164 -30.22 -11.10 11.33
CA LYS A 164 -31.28 -11.94 10.75
C LYS A 164 -31.03 -13.42 11.03
N SER A 165 -29.78 -13.88 10.91
CA SER A 165 -29.42 -15.27 11.21
C SER A 165 -29.69 -15.61 12.69
N MET A 166 -29.36 -14.71 13.62
CA MET A 166 -29.68 -14.89 15.05
C MET A 166 -31.19 -14.86 15.33
N GLU A 167 -31.97 -14.04 14.62
CA GLU A 167 -33.44 -14.00 14.74
C GLU A 167 -34.08 -15.33 14.30
N HIS A 168 -33.48 -16.05 13.36
CA HIS A 168 -33.95 -17.34 12.85
C HIS A 168 -33.35 -18.56 13.56
N MET A 169 -32.46 -18.37 14.53
CA MET A 169 -31.91 -19.45 15.34
C MET A 169 -32.88 -19.94 16.40
N THR A 170 -32.90 -21.26 16.63
CA THR A 170 -33.62 -21.83 17.77
C THR A 170 -32.93 -21.49 19.08
N GLU A 171 -33.66 -21.55 20.20
CA GLU A 171 -33.09 -21.26 21.53
C GLU A 171 -31.94 -22.23 21.90
N GLU A 172 -31.95 -23.47 21.41
CA GLU A 172 -30.83 -24.42 21.54
C GLU A 172 -29.57 -23.94 20.81
N GLN A 173 -29.71 -23.43 19.58
CA GLN A 173 -28.58 -22.91 18.80
C GLN A 173 -28.00 -21.64 19.42
N LYS A 174 -28.85 -20.78 19.99
CA LYS A 174 -28.41 -19.58 20.72
C LYS A 174 -27.65 -19.96 22.00
N ALA A 175 -28.12 -20.97 22.74
CA ALA A 175 -27.45 -21.46 23.95
C ALA A 175 -26.05 -22.01 23.64
N GLN A 176 -25.91 -22.84 22.59
CA GLN A 176 -24.61 -23.38 22.17
C GLN A 176 -23.59 -22.29 21.82
N ILE A 177 -24.02 -21.21 21.16
CA ILE A 177 -23.13 -20.07 20.83
C ILE A 177 -22.69 -19.34 22.11
N GLN A 178 -23.59 -19.15 23.08
CA GLN A 178 -23.26 -18.49 24.33
C GLN A 178 -22.28 -19.29 25.19
N ASP A 179 -22.32 -20.62 25.11
CA ASP A 179 -21.40 -21.49 25.84
C ASP A 179 -19.99 -21.42 25.22
N ILE A 180 -19.87 -21.47 23.89
CA ILE A 180 -18.58 -21.31 23.18
C ILE A 180 -17.91 -19.95 23.50
N VAL A 181 -18.68 -18.85 23.51
CA VAL A 181 -18.16 -17.49 23.80
C VAL A 181 -17.71 -17.34 25.27
N LYS A 182 -18.25 -18.14 26.19
CA LYS A 182 -17.83 -18.15 27.60
C LYS A 182 -16.58 -18.99 27.83
N GLU A 183 -16.42 -20.08 27.07
CA GLU A 183 -15.23 -20.95 27.17
C GLU A 183 -13.95 -20.26 26.67
N GLU A 184 -14.03 -19.41 25.64
CA GLU A 184 -12.86 -18.64 25.14
C GLU A 184 -12.37 -17.53 26.09
N LYS A 185 -13.11 -17.20 27.15
CA LYS A 185 -12.74 -16.18 28.14
C LYS A 185 -12.00 -16.72 29.38
N ASN A 186 -11.79 -18.04 29.45
CA ASN A 186 -11.02 -18.71 30.51
C ASN A 186 -9.69 -19.24 29.97
#